data_AF-A0A8X6U5U4-F1
#
_entry.id   AF-A0A8X6U5U4-F1
#
_cell.length_a   1.000
_cell.length_b   1.000
_cell.length_c   1.000
_cell.angle_alpha   90.00
_cell.angle_beta   90.00
_cell.angle_gamma   90.00
#
_symmetry.space_group_name_H-M   'P 1'
#
loop_
_entity.id
_entity.type
_entity.pdbx_description
1 polymer ?
#
loop_
_entity_poly.entity_id
_entity_poly.type
_entity_poly.pdbx_seq_one_letter_code
_entity_poly.pdbx_strand_id
1 'polypeptide(L)'
;MKRGRFEAHLKAKHSTNINSDLSYFKTLKEKFEKRTTLQSLFTARFVTNNRLSEASYQISLLIAKTGKNHTIGENLIKPSISAFLKTVLEKDDKDVKALPLSNNNVSRRIEKMSEDIEKQLVEKLKTRNFSVQMDESTLRDSEAVLIT
;
A
#
# COMPACT_ATOMS: atom_id res chain seq x y z
N MET A 1 -23.39 34.30 -9.37
CA MET A 1 -23.04 35.71 -9.66
C MET A 1 -24.21 36.34 -10.42
N LYS A 2 -24.63 37.59 -10.13
CA LYS A 2 -25.71 38.27 -10.89
C LYS A 2 -25.22 38.62 -12.30
N ARG A 3 -26.12 38.58 -13.31
CA ARG A 3 -25.79 38.74 -14.75
C ARG A 3 -24.95 39.99 -15.07
N GLY A 4 -25.37 41.16 -14.60
CA GLY A 4 -24.62 42.42 -14.84
C GLY A 4 -23.22 42.45 -14.20
N ARG A 5 -23.01 41.74 -13.08
CA ARG A 5 -21.67 41.63 -12.46
C ARG A 5 -20.76 40.68 -13.23
N PHE A 6 -21.32 39.62 -13.82
CA PHE A 6 -20.57 38.69 -14.65
C PHE A 6 -20.10 39.35 -15.95
N GLU A 7 -20.97 40.13 -16.59
CA GLU A 7 -20.63 40.85 -17.82
C GLU A 7 -19.53 41.90 -17.58
N ALA A 8 -19.64 42.69 -16.50
CA ALA A 8 -18.59 43.63 -16.11
C ALA A 8 -17.27 42.94 -15.79
N HIS A 9 -17.30 41.79 -15.11
CA HIS A 9 -16.11 41.00 -14.81
C HIS A 9 -15.45 40.44 -16.06
N LEU A 10 -16.22 39.88 -17.00
CA LEU A 10 -15.72 39.42 -18.30
C LEU A 10 -15.05 40.56 -19.06
N LYS A 11 -15.71 41.72 -19.16
CA LYS A 11 -15.15 42.91 -19.84
C LYS A 11 -13.84 43.39 -19.20
N ALA A 12 -13.76 43.40 -17.86
CA ALA A 12 -12.61 43.93 -17.14
C ALA A 12 -11.43 42.94 -17.00
N LYS A 13 -11.69 41.63 -16.93
CA LYS A 13 -10.66 40.61 -16.63
C LYS A 13 -10.41 39.62 -17.75
N HIS A 14 -11.36 39.46 -18.68
CA HIS A 14 -11.30 38.47 -19.76
C HIS A 14 -11.87 39.06 -21.07
N SER A 15 -11.34 40.22 -21.48
CA SER A 15 -11.83 40.96 -22.64
C SER A 15 -11.83 40.16 -23.94
N THR A 16 -10.95 39.16 -24.06
CA THR A 16 -10.87 38.24 -25.21
C THR A 16 -12.04 37.25 -25.30
N ASN A 17 -12.77 37.04 -24.19
CA ASN A 17 -13.80 36.00 -24.09
C ASN A 17 -15.23 36.60 -24.01
N ILE A 18 -15.39 37.90 -24.30
CA ILE A 18 -16.68 38.61 -24.23
C ILE A 18 -17.70 38.01 -25.23
N ASN A 19 -17.23 37.59 -26.41
CA ASN A 19 -18.07 37.03 -27.48
C ASN A 19 -18.04 35.50 -27.54
N SER A 20 -17.50 34.83 -26.52
CA SER A 20 -17.47 33.37 -26.48
C SER A 20 -18.88 32.82 -26.23
N ASP A 21 -19.28 31.82 -27.02
CA ASP A 21 -20.59 31.17 -26.87
C ASP A 21 -20.66 30.23 -25.65
N LEU A 22 -21.88 29.84 -25.24
CA LEU A 22 -22.14 28.89 -24.16
C LEU A 22 -21.34 27.58 -24.30
N SER A 23 -21.14 27.11 -25.53
CA SER A 23 -20.33 25.92 -25.84
C SER A 23 -18.89 26.03 -25.31
N TYR A 24 -18.27 27.20 -25.41
CA TYR A 24 -16.95 27.48 -24.86
C TYR A 24 -16.94 27.37 -23.32
N PHE A 25 -17.94 27.92 -22.63
CA PHE A 25 -17.99 27.85 -21.17
C PHE A 25 -18.30 26.45 -20.67
N LYS A 26 -19.11 25.66 -21.39
CA LYS A 26 -19.33 24.24 -21.09
C LYS A 26 -18.04 23.44 -21.21
N THR A 27 -17.29 23.60 -22.31
CA THR A 27 -15.99 22.93 -22.49
C THR A 27 -14.95 23.40 -21.48
N LEU A 28 -14.95 24.68 -21.10
CA LEU A 28 -14.06 25.21 -20.06
C LEU A 28 -14.39 24.61 -18.68
N LYS A 29 -15.67 24.49 -18.34
CA LYS A 29 -16.13 23.82 -17.12
C LYS A 29 -15.70 22.36 -17.09
N GLU A 30 -15.91 21.62 -18.17
CA GLU A 30 -15.47 20.21 -18.24
C GLU A 30 -13.95 20.07 -18.07
N LYS A 31 -13.17 20.95 -18.71
CA LYS A 31 -11.70 20.98 -18.53
C LYS A 31 -11.34 21.27 -17.07
N PHE A 32 -12.06 22.18 -16.42
CA PHE A 32 -11.83 22.54 -15.03
C PHE A 32 -12.20 21.42 -14.06
N GLU A 33 -13.27 20.67 -14.33
CA GLU A 33 -13.69 19.52 -13.53
C GLU A 33 -12.77 18.31 -13.72
N LYS A 34 -12.27 18.11 -14.94
CA LYS A 34 -11.33 17.02 -15.28
C LYS A 34 -9.87 17.36 -14.95
N ARG A 35 -9.58 18.58 -14.48
CA ARG A 35 -8.19 18.98 -14.22
C ARG A 35 -7.63 18.21 -13.03
N THR A 36 -6.37 17.82 -13.15
CA THR A 36 -5.60 17.26 -12.04
C THR A 36 -5.48 18.31 -10.93
N THR A 37 -5.99 17.99 -9.75
CA THR A 37 -5.82 18.81 -8.53
C THR A 37 -4.75 18.21 -7.63
N LEU A 38 -4.18 19.01 -6.74
CA LEU A 38 -3.24 18.51 -5.72
C LEU A 38 -3.87 17.36 -4.91
N GLN A 39 -5.14 17.52 -4.50
CA GLN A 39 -5.88 16.48 -3.77
C GLN A 39 -5.99 15.18 -4.57
N SER A 40 -6.28 15.26 -5.88
CA SER A 40 -6.35 14.08 -6.75
C SER A 40 -5.00 13.36 -6.85
N LEU A 41 -3.88 14.11 -6.89
CA LEU A 41 -2.53 13.53 -6.91
C LEU A 41 -2.19 12.83 -5.60
N PHE A 42 -2.46 13.46 -4.45
CA PHE A 42 -2.26 12.85 -3.14
C PHE A 42 -3.10 11.59 -2.97
N THR A 43 -4.36 11.62 -3.39
CA THR A 43 -5.27 10.47 -3.33
C THR A 43 -4.75 9.32 -4.19
N ALA A 44 -4.35 9.60 -5.44
CA ALA A 44 -3.78 8.59 -6.32
C ALA A 44 -2.49 7.98 -5.75
N ARG A 45 -1.60 8.81 -5.17
CA ARG A 45 -0.37 8.33 -4.53
C ARG A 45 -0.63 7.51 -3.28
N PHE A 46 -1.62 7.87 -2.48
CA PHE A 46 -2.03 7.10 -1.31
C PHE A 46 -2.58 5.73 -1.69
N VAL A 47 -3.46 5.67 -2.70
CA VAL A 47 -4.03 4.40 -3.19
C VAL A 47 -2.94 3.46 -3.72
N THR A 48 -1.98 3.99 -4.49
CA THR A 48 -0.86 3.19 -5.00
C THR A 48 0.03 2.68 -3.86
N ASN A 49 0.38 3.53 -2.89
CA ASN A 49 1.15 3.11 -1.71
C ASN A 49 0.43 2.02 -0.88
N ASN A 50 -0.89 2.11 -0.72
CA ASN A 50 -1.67 1.09 -0.02
C ASN A 50 -1.62 -0.26 -0.75
N ARG A 51 -1.76 -0.26 -2.08
CA ARG A 51 -1.66 -1.47 -2.90
C ARG A 51 -0.26 -2.09 -2.82
N LEU A 52 0.79 -1.26 -2.84
CA LEU A 52 2.17 -1.73 -2.66
C LEU A 52 2.36 -2.34 -1.26
N SER A 53 1.84 -1.67 -0.23
CA SER A 53 1.90 -2.18 1.15
C SER A 53 1.20 -3.54 1.26
N GLU A 54 -0.02 -3.67 0.74
CA GLU A 54 -0.77 -4.93 0.72
C GLU A 54 0.00 -6.06 0.03
N ALA A 55 0.46 -5.83 -1.21
CA ALA A 55 1.22 -6.82 -1.96
C ALA A 55 2.47 -7.28 -1.20
N SER A 56 3.12 -6.37 -0.50
CA SER A 56 4.32 -6.69 0.27
C SER A 56 4.04 -7.41 1.60
N TYR A 57 2.87 -7.26 2.21
CA TYR A 57 2.42 -8.16 3.30
C TYR A 57 2.16 -9.57 2.78
N GLN A 58 1.48 -9.70 1.64
CA GLN A 58 1.21 -11.01 1.02
C GLN A 58 2.52 -11.76 0.70
N ILE A 59 3.50 -11.08 0.10
CA ILE A 59 4.80 -11.68 -0.19
C ILE A 59 5.56 -12.04 1.09
N SER A 60 5.58 -11.16 2.09
CA SER A 60 6.18 -11.46 3.41
C SER A 60 5.55 -12.70 4.06
N LEU A 61 4.23 -12.86 3.96
CA LEU A 61 3.54 -14.04 4.47
C LEU A 61 3.98 -15.33 3.76
N LEU A 62 4.15 -15.28 2.44
CA LEU A 62 4.66 -16.42 1.66
C LEU A 62 6.10 -16.79 2.04
N ILE A 63 6.96 -15.79 2.28
CA ILE A 63 8.33 -16.00 2.75
C ILE A 63 8.32 -16.72 4.11
N ALA A 64 7.51 -16.23 5.07
CA ALA A 64 7.38 -16.85 6.38
C ALA A 64 6.87 -18.29 6.30
N LYS A 65 5.79 -18.53 5.55
CA LYS A 65 5.19 -19.86 5.37
C LYS A 65 6.15 -20.88 4.76
N THR A 66 7.08 -20.44 3.93
CA THR A 66 8.08 -21.29 3.27
C THR A 66 9.39 -21.40 4.04
N GLY A 67 9.50 -20.75 5.21
CA GLY A 67 10.69 -20.78 6.06
C GLY A 67 11.94 -20.20 5.38
N LYS A 68 11.77 -19.28 4.41
CA LYS A 68 12.89 -18.69 3.67
C LYS A 68 13.47 -17.49 4.43
N ASN A 69 14.75 -17.20 4.18
CA ASN A 69 15.38 -16.00 4.71
C ASN A 69 14.68 -14.72 4.21
N HIS A 70 14.70 -13.66 5.02
CA HIS A 70 14.02 -12.41 4.68
C HIS A 70 14.67 -11.69 3.49
N THR A 71 15.98 -11.89 3.27
CA THR A 71 16.74 -11.31 2.16
C THR A 71 16.30 -11.82 0.78
N ILE A 72 15.56 -12.93 0.70
CA ILE A 72 15.01 -13.42 -0.58
C ILE A 72 14.12 -12.39 -1.27
N GLY A 73 13.46 -11.51 -0.50
CA GLY A 73 12.59 -10.46 -1.00
C GLY A 73 13.31 -9.47 -1.91
N GLU A 74 14.49 -9.01 -1.49
CA GLU A 74 15.29 -8.05 -2.26
C GLU A 74 16.25 -8.72 -3.24
N ASN A 75 16.78 -9.90 -2.91
CA ASN A 75 17.80 -10.56 -3.72
C ASN A 75 17.22 -11.37 -4.89
N LEU A 76 16.00 -11.88 -4.78
CA LEU A 76 15.42 -12.76 -5.80
C LEU A 76 14.04 -12.30 -6.26
N ILE A 77 13.11 -12.06 -5.33
CA ILE A 77 11.71 -11.79 -5.69
C ILE A 77 11.59 -10.48 -6.47
N LYS A 78 12.15 -9.39 -5.95
CA LYS A 78 12.16 -8.09 -6.66
C LYS A 78 12.80 -8.16 -8.05
N PRO A 79 14.03 -8.67 -8.23
CA PRO A 79 14.63 -8.84 -9.55
C PRO A 79 13.79 -9.69 -10.49
N SER A 80 13.19 -10.78 -9.99
CA SER A 80 12.36 -11.68 -10.81
C SER A 80 11.13 -10.97 -11.37
N ILE A 81 10.42 -10.20 -10.53
CA ILE A 81 9.25 -9.43 -10.98
C ILE A 81 9.69 -8.32 -11.95
N SER A 82 10.79 -7.62 -11.66
CA SER A 82 11.33 -6.56 -12.55
C SER A 82 11.72 -7.12 -13.92
N ALA A 83 12.38 -8.29 -13.97
CA ALA A 83 12.73 -8.97 -15.21
C ALA A 83 11.46 -9.29 -16.01
N PHE A 84 10.47 -9.93 -15.40
CA PHE A 84 9.19 -10.26 -16.05
C PHE A 84 8.47 -9.02 -16.60
N LEU A 85 8.37 -7.94 -15.82
CA LEU A 85 7.70 -6.70 -16.28
C LEU A 85 8.38 -6.10 -17.50
N LYS A 86 9.72 -6.10 -17.53
CA LYS A 86 10.49 -5.52 -18.64
C LYS A 86 10.50 -6.41 -19.88
N THR A 87 10.62 -7.73 -19.72
CA THR A 87 10.81 -8.64 -20.85
C THR A 87 9.50 -9.13 -21.45
N VAL A 88 8.48 -9.41 -20.62
CA VAL A 88 7.21 -9.99 -21.08
C VAL A 88 6.16 -8.92 -21.30
N LEU A 89 6.07 -7.94 -20.39
CA LEU A 89 5.05 -6.90 -20.46
C LEU A 89 5.54 -5.59 -21.07
N GLU A 90 6.84 -5.45 -21.32
CA GLU A 90 7.48 -4.24 -21.83
C GLU A 90 7.09 -2.98 -21.03
N LYS A 91 6.91 -3.13 -19.71
CA LYS A 91 6.50 -2.07 -18.77
C LYS A 91 7.64 -1.64 -17.87
N ASP A 92 7.53 -0.42 -17.34
CA ASP A 92 8.45 0.06 -16.33
C ASP A 92 8.29 -0.66 -14.99
N ASP A 93 9.36 -0.68 -14.20
CA ASP A 93 9.45 -1.39 -12.94
C ASP A 93 9.45 -0.46 -11.72
N LYS A 94 8.94 0.78 -11.86
CA LYS A 94 8.96 1.78 -10.78
C LYS A 94 8.23 1.28 -9.53
N ASP A 95 7.09 0.63 -9.72
CA ASP A 95 6.30 0.08 -8.63
C ASP A 95 7.00 -1.09 -7.93
N VAL A 96 7.73 -1.93 -8.67
CA VAL A 96 8.52 -3.04 -8.10
C VAL A 96 9.71 -2.51 -7.29
N LYS A 97 10.36 -1.45 -7.77
CA LYS A 97 11.44 -0.79 -7.04
C LYS A 97 10.94 -0.19 -5.72
N ALA A 98 9.76 0.45 -5.76
CA ALA A 98 9.10 1.02 -4.60
C ALA A 98 8.53 -0.02 -3.62
N LEU A 99 8.35 -1.27 -4.05
CA LEU A 99 7.81 -2.34 -3.22
C LEU A 99 8.72 -2.59 -2.00
N PRO A 100 8.23 -2.51 -0.75
CA PRO A 100 9.08 -2.64 0.43
C PRO A 100 9.33 -4.12 0.79
N LEU A 101 10.31 -4.76 0.12
CA LEU A 101 10.72 -6.16 0.37
C LEU A 101 12.18 -6.29 0.82
N SER A 102 12.79 -5.25 1.39
CA SER A 102 14.12 -5.40 1.99
C SER A 102 14.06 -6.30 3.23
N ASN A 103 15.20 -6.87 3.64
CA ASN A 103 15.33 -7.70 4.83
C ASN A 103 14.54 -7.15 6.05
N ASN A 104 14.76 -5.87 6.35
CA ASN A 104 14.14 -5.20 7.51
C ASN A 104 12.62 -5.03 7.33
N ASN A 105 12.15 -4.75 6.12
CA ASN A 105 10.72 -4.60 5.86
C ASN A 105 10.00 -5.95 5.94
N VAL A 106 10.60 -7.01 5.35
CA VAL A 106 10.05 -8.35 5.42
C VAL A 106 9.97 -8.81 6.88
N SER A 107 11.06 -8.65 7.63
CA SER A 107 11.11 -8.96 9.07
C SER A 107 10.01 -8.25 9.86
N ARG A 108 9.91 -6.92 9.75
CA ARG A 108 8.91 -6.12 10.48
C ARG A 108 7.48 -6.51 10.14
N ARG A 109 7.21 -6.92 8.90
CA ARG A 109 5.86 -7.35 8.52
C ARG A 109 5.50 -8.70 9.12
N ILE A 110 6.44 -9.63 9.13
CA ILE A 110 6.25 -10.94 9.74
C ILE A 110 5.99 -10.77 11.24
N GLU A 111 6.80 -9.93 11.91
CA GLU A 111 6.63 -9.56 13.31
C GLU A 111 5.22 -8.97 13.56
N LYS A 112 4.80 -7.96 12.79
CA LYS A 112 3.44 -7.39 12.91
C LYS A 112 2.32 -8.40 12.69
N MET A 113 2.47 -9.30 11.72
CA MET A 113 1.49 -10.37 11.51
C MET A 113 1.46 -11.34 12.70
N SER A 114 2.63 -11.63 13.28
CA SER A 114 2.74 -12.47 14.49
C SER A 114 2.05 -11.82 15.69
N GLU A 115 2.33 -10.54 15.95
CA GLU A 115 1.71 -9.75 17.01
C GLU A 115 0.18 -9.71 16.87
N ASP A 116 -0.32 -9.53 15.64
CA ASP A 116 -1.76 -9.52 15.38
C ASP A 116 -2.41 -10.89 15.63
N ILE A 117 -1.78 -11.98 15.19
CA ILE A 117 -2.25 -13.34 15.46
C ILE A 117 -2.26 -13.62 16.97
N GLU A 118 -1.19 -13.26 17.68
CA GLU A 118 -1.09 -13.41 19.13
C GLU A 118 -2.22 -12.64 19.82
N LYS A 119 -2.41 -11.37 19.47
CA LYS A 119 -3.49 -10.53 20.03
C LYS A 119 -4.86 -11.16 19.78
N GLN A 120 -5.14 -11.61 18.55
CA GLN A 120 -6.40 -12.28 18.23
C GLN A 120 -6.59 -13.56 19.03
N LEU A 121 -5.52 -14.33 19.26
CA LEU A 121 -5.57 -15.54 20.07
C LEU A 121 -5.86 -15.22 21.53
N VAL A 122 -5.13 -14.28 22.12
CA VAL A 122 -5.31 -13.84 23.52
C VAL A 122 -6.75 -13.37 23.76
N GLU A 123 -7.31 -12.55 22.87
CA GLU A 123 -8.70 -12.10 22.99
C GLU A 123 -9.71 -13.25 22.95
N LYS A 124 -9.44 -14.29 22.14
CA LYS A 124 -10.29 -15.50 22.12
C LYS A 124 -10.16 -16.31 23.40
N LEU A 125 -8.95 -16.45 23.94
CA LEU A 125 -8.68 -17.23 25.16
C LEU A 125 -9.30 -16.59 26.40
N LYS A 126 -9.40 -15.26 26.47
CA LYS A 126 -10.06 -14.55 27.59
C LYS A 126 -11.52 -14.96 27.82
N THR A 127 -12.20 -15.47 26.80
CA THR A 127 -13.64 -15.78 26.85
C THR A 127 -13.93 -17.28 26.90
N ARG A 128 -12.89 -18.12 26.94
CA ARG A 128 -13.03 -19.57 26.81
C ARG A 128 -12.28 -20.27 27.93
N ASN A 129 -12.85 -21.35 28.44
CA ASN A 129 -12.09 -22.29 29.27
C ASN A 129 -11.24 -23.16 28.35
N PHE A 130 -9.98 -23.33 28.71
CA PHE A 130 -9.03 -24.19 28.01
C PHE A 130 -8.09 -24.84 29.02
N SER A 131 -7.54 -25.99 28.65
CA SER A 131 -6.45 -26.64 29.36
C SER A 131 -5.18 -26.54 28.53
N VAL A 132 -4.06 -26.18 29.16
CA VAL A 132 -2.74 -26.18 28.54
C VAL A 132 -2.00 -27.40 29.07
N GLN A 133 -1.52 -28.25 28.18
CA GLN A 133 -0.58 -29.30 28.54
C GLN A 133 0.83 -28.72 28.46
N MET A 134 1.59 -28.81 29.55
CA MET A 134 3.02 -28.48 29.54
C MET A 134 3.80 -29.78 29.40
N ASP A 135 4.62 -29.88 28.37
CA ASP A 135 5.54 -31.00 28.18
C ASP A 135 6.95 -30.54 28.55
N GLU A 136 7.57 -31.24 29.51
CA GLU A 136 8.94 -30.95 29.95
C GLU A 136 9.91 -31.91 29.26
N SER A 137 10.78 -31.37 28.41
CA SER A 137 11.87 -32.15 27.82
C SER A 137 13.13 -32.03 28.67
N THR A 138 13.72 -33.16 29.03
CA THR A 138 15.05 -33.21 29.65
C THR A 138 16.11 -33.24 28.55
N LEU A 139 16.77 -32.09 28.33
CA LEU A 139 18.02 -32.06 27.56
C LEU A 139 19.13 -32.65 28.43
N ARG A 140 19.98 -33.51 27.84
CA ARG A 140 20.88 -34.42 28.58
C ARG A 140 21.89 -33.76 29.52
N ASP A 141 22.10 -32.44 29.48
CA ASP A 141 23.22 -31.81 30.19
C ASP A 141 22.91 -30.58 31.05
N SER A 142 21.67 -30.11 31.24
CA SER A 142 21.31 -29.13 32.29
C SER A 142 19.80 -28.88 32.34
N GLU A 143 19.31 -28.63 33.56
CA GLU A 143 18.01 -28.08 34.02
C GLU A 143 16.81 -28.15 33.06
N ALA A 144 15.71 -28.72 33.54
CA ALA A 144 14.44 -28.82 32.80
C ALA A 144 14.12 -27.51 32.07
N VAL A 145 14.13 -27.56 30.74
CA VAL A 145 13.79 -26.41 29.89
C VAL A 145 12.31 -26.52 29.57
N LEU A 146 11.55 -25.51 29.96
CA LEU A 146 10.17 -25.36 29.52
C LEU A 146 10.19 -25.07 28.01
N ILE A 147 9.78 -26.04 27.21
CA ILE A 147 9.56 -25.83 25.78
C ILE A 147 8.15 -25.25 25.64
N THR A 148 8.04 -23.93 25.68
CA THR A 148 6.82 -23.20 25.29
C THR A 148 6.80 -22.95 23.79
#